data_AF-A0A815F805-F1
#
_entry.id   AF-A0A815F805-F1
#
_cell.length_a   1.000
_cell.length_b   1.000
_cell.length_c   1.000
_cell.angle_alpha   90.00
_cell.angle_beta   90.00
_cell.angle_gamma   90.00
#
_symmetry.space_group_name_H-M   'P 1'
#
loop_
_entity.id
_entity.type
_entity.pdbx_description
1 polymer ?
#
loop_
_entity_poly.entity_id
_entity_poly.type
_entity_poly.pdbx_seq_one_letter_code
_entity_poly.pdbx_strand_id
1 'polypeptide(L)'
;DQPIENAVESVIKLAQNPLNRVIFISKCKDNYKQSSNMFLERHNLSHIPTYYCLEYGDKINIADNNHVNIMIDDRMQILSTFPSSIVKIWFCSDIKKIEGARKFQPDFFDSVRIARSWTDVMEIIEETQM
;
A
#
# COMPACT_ATOMS: atom_id res chain seq x y z
N ASP A 1 8.23 13.43 10.26
CA ASP A 1 6.85 12.96 10.00
C ASP A 1 6.42 12.01 11.09
N GLN A 2 5.14 12.06 11.46
CA GLN A 2 4.52 11.08 12.35
C GLN A 2 3.85 9.99 11.51
N PRO A 3 3.89 8.71 11.92
CA PRO A 3 3.14 7.68 11.24
C PRO A 3 1.63 7.94 11.32
N ILE A 4 0.90 7.43 10.34
CA ILE A 4 -0.56 7.33 10.43
C ILE A 4 -0.90 6.42 11.62
N GLU A 5 -1.99 6.74 12.31
CA GLU A 5 -2.49 5.95 13.43
C GLU A 5 -2.56 4.45 13.08
N ASN A 6 -2.07 3.61 13.98
CA ASN A 6 -1.98 2.14 13.88
C ASN A 6 -1.16 1.58 12.71
N ALA A 7 -0.54 2.42 11.86
CA ALA A 7 0.20 1.96 10.68
C ALA A 7 1.40 1.07 11.05
N VAL A 8 2.23 1.54 11.98
CA VAL A 8 3.47 0.85 12.37
C VAL A 8 3.16 -0.51 13.00
N GLU A 9 2.23 -0.54 13.96
CA GLU A 9 1.82 -1.79 14.63
C GLU A 9 1.21 -2.79 13.65
N SER A 10 0.33 -2.33 12.75
CA SER A 10 -0.33 -3.18 11.75
C SER A 10 0.69 -3.80 10.79
N VAL A 11 1.64 -3.01 10.30
CA VAL A 11 2.70 -3.52 9.41
C VAL A 11 3.61 -4.51 10.14
N ILE A 12 3.97 -4.25 11.39
CA ILE A 12 4.74 -5.21 12.21
C ILE A 12 3.97 -6.52 12.36
N LYS A 13 2.68 -6.46 12.71
CA LYS A 13 1.81 -7.64 12.84
C LYS A 13 1.76 -8.43 11.52
N LEU A 14 1.63 -7.75 10.38
CA LEU A 14 1.65 -8.38 9.07
C LEU A 14 3.00 -9.05 8.78
N ALA A 15 4.12 -8.37 9.06
CA ALA A 15 5.46 -8.89 8.79
C ALA A 15 5.87 -10.05 9.71
N GLN A 16 5.27 -10.15 10.90
CA GLN A 16 5.49 -11.26 11.84
C GLN A 16 4.71 -12.53 11.50
N ASN A 17 3.64 -12.42 10.70
CA ASN A 17 2.89 -13.59 10.25
C ASN A 17 3.69 -14.34 9.16
N PRO A 18 4.05 -15.61 9.36
CA PRO A 18 4.87 -16.37 8.40
C PRO A 18 4.17 -16.64 7.05
N LEU A 19 2.85 -16.45 6.97
CA LEU A 19 2.10 -16.54 5.72
C LEU A 19 2.25 -15.28 4.85
N ASN A 20 2.78 -14.20 5.41
CA ASN A 20 2.90 -12.91 4.76
C ASN A 20 4.36 -12.62 4.40
N ARG A 21 4.53 -12.04 3.21
CA ARG A 21 5.77 -11.34 2.84
C ARG A 21 5.45 -9.89 2.57
N VAL A 22 5.84 -9.01 3.50
CA VAL A 22 5.66 -7.57 3.35
C VAL A 22 6.86 -6.96 2.65
N ILE A 23 6.61 -6.03 1.72
CA ILE A 23 7.62 -5.18 1.10
C ILE A 23 7.09 -3.75 1.04
N PHE A 24 8.00 -2.77 1.00
CA PHE A 24 7.66 -1.38 0.72
C PHE A 24 8.06 -1.01 -0.70
N ILE A 25 7.20 -0.27 -1.40
CA ILE A 25 7.47 0.26 -2.73
C ILE A 25 7.15 1.76 -2.73
N SER A 26 8.18 2.60 -2.90
CA SER A 26 8.03 4.05 -2.79
C SER A 26 8.64 4.79 -3.99
N LYS A 27 7.88 5.72 -4.58
CA LYS A 27 8.44 6.69 -5.51
C LYS A 27 9.22 7.72 -4.71
N CYS A 28 10.55 7.70 -4.81
CA CYS A 28 11.43 8.49 -3.96
C CYS A 28 12.66 8.96 -4.73
N LYS A 29 12.90 10.27 -4.77
CA LYS A 29 14.16 10.82 -5.30
C LYS A 29 15.32 10.46 -4.38
N ASP A 30 16.52 10.32 -4.94
CA ASP A 30 17.69 9.84 -4.19
C ASP A 30 17.99 10.62 -2.91
N ASN A 31 17.80 11.94 -2.93
CA ASN A 31 18.02 12.81 -1.77
C ASN A 31 17.06 12.55 -0.60
N TYR A 32 15.93 11.86 -0.81
CA TYR A 32 14.98 11.51 0.26
C TYR A 32 15.11 10.06 0.75
N LYS A 33 15.86 9.21 0.04
CA LYS A 33 16.04 7.79 0.42
C LYS A 33 16.62 7.66 1.83
N GLN A 34 17.62 8.46 2.16
CA GLN A 34 18.23 8.44 3.50
C GLN A 34 17.21 8.80 4.60
N SER A 35 16.40 9.85 4.39
CA SER A 35 15.35 10.21 5.36
C SER A 35 14.29 9.14 5.51
N SER A 36 13.88 8.48 4.43
CA SER A 36 12.94 7.35 4.48
C SER A 36 13.52 6.16 5.24
N ASN A 37 14.78 5.80 5.00
CA ASN A 37 15.42 4.70 5.71
C ASN A 37 15.56 4.97 7.22
N MET A 38 15.93 6.20 7.59
CA MET A 38 15.97 6.59 9.01
C MET A 38 14.59 6.55 9.66
N PHE A 39 13.52 6.89 8.93
CA PHE A 39 12.16 6.76 9.44
C PHE A 39 11.81 5.29 9.72
N LEU A 40 12.12 4.39 8.78
CA LEU A 40 11.89 2.95 8.95
C LEU A 40 12.70 2.39 10.13
N GLU A 41 13.96 2.77 10.27
CA GLU A 41 14.81 2.32 11.39
C GLU A 41 14.25 2.76 12.75
N ARG A 42 13.83 4.03 12.89
CA ARG A 42 13.24 4.56 14.13
C ARG A 42 11.97 3.83 14.57
N HIS A 43 11.25 3.25 13.61
CA HIS A 43 10.00 2.52 13.86
C HIS A 43 10.18 0.99 13.78
N ASN A 44 11.43 0.49 13.80
CA ASN A 44 11.75 -0.94 13.72
C ASN A 44 11.19 -1.64 12.47
N LEU A 45 11.14 -0.94 11.33
CA LEU A 45 10.65 -1.43 10.04
C LEU A 45 11.79 -1.63 9.01
N SER A 46 13.04 -1.33 9.37
CA SER A 46 14.21 -1.41 8.46
C SER A 46 14.53 -2.82 7.97
N HIS A 47 14.01 -3.86 8.63
CA HIS A 47 14.15 -5.25 8.21
C HIS A 47 13.21 -5.63 7.04
N ILE A 48 12.19 -4.81 6.74
CA ILE A 48 11.26 -5.03 5.63
C ILE A 48 11.92 -4.55 4.32
N PRO A 49 12.00 -5.39 3.28
CA PRO A 49 12.58 -4.98 2.00
C PRO A 49 11.89 -3.75 1.43
N THR A 50 12.68 -2.73 1.09
CA THR A 50 12.18 -1.46 0.55
C THR A 50 12.76 -1.22 -0.83
N TYR A 51 11.88 -1.03 -1.81
CA TYR A 51 12.22 -0.74 -3.19
C TYR A 51 11.84 0.70 -3.52
N TYR A 52 12.78 1.43 -4.11
CA TYR A 52 12.57 2.80 -4.54
C TYR A 52 12.53 2.89 -6.06
N CYS A 53 11.58 3.66 -6.58
CA CYS A 53 11.49 3.99 -8.00
C CYS A 53 11.46 5.50 -8.21
N LEU A 54 11.80 5.92 -9.44
CA LEU A 54 11.72 7.32 -9.84
C LEU A 54 10.38 7.63 -10.50
N GLU A 55 9.76 6.66 -11.17
CA GLU A 55 8.46 6.82 -11.80
C GLU A 55 7.38 5.97 -11.14
N TYR A 56 6.15 6.46 -11.27
CA TYR A 56 4.99 5.78 -10.71
C TYR A 56 4.70 4.44 -11.41
N GLY A 57 4.93 4.37 -12.72
CA GLY A 57 4.77 3.16 -13.52
C GLY A 57 5.69 2.03 -13.07
N ASP A 58 6.88 2.34 -12.53
CA ASP A 58 7.85 1.33 -12.10
C ASP A 58 7.35 0.45 -10.94
N LYS A 59 6.35 0.92 -10.18
CA LYS A 59 5.76 0.14 -9.09
C LYS A 59 5.18 -1.17 -9.57
N ILE A 60 4.65 -1.22 -10.80
CA ILE A 60 4.07 -2.45 -11.37
C ILE A 60 5.14 -3.52 -11.58
N ASN A 61 6.31 -3.13 -12.10
CA ASN A 61 7.42 -4.03 -12.36
C ASN A 61 8.00 -4.55 -11.05
N ILE A 62 8.11 -3.70 -10.03
CA ILE A 62 8.58 -4.12 -8.70
C ILE A 62 7.60 -5.11 -8.08
N ALA A 63 6.30 -4.82 -8.15
CA ALA A 63 5.27 -5.70 -7.61
C ALA A 63 5.26 -7.07 -8.31
N ASP A 64 5.34 -7.08 -9.65
CA ASP A 64 5.38 -8.31 -10.46
C ASP A 64 6.60 -9.16 -10.13
N ASN A 65 7.80 -8.56 -10.11
CA ASN A 65 9.06 -9.22 -9.75
C ASN A 65 9.08 -9.77 -8.31
N ASN A 66 8.22 -9.26 -7.44
CA ASN A 66 8.09 -9.72 -6.05
C ASN A 66 6.82 -10.56 -5.83
N HIS A 67 6.07 -10.89 -6.89
CA HIS A 67 4.82 -11.66 -6.84
C HIS A 67 3.80 -11.11 -5.83
N VAL A 68 3.67 -9.78 -5.80
CA VAL A 68 2.70 -9.10 -4.95
C VAL A 68 1.28 -9.47 -5.38
N ASN A 69 0.49 -10.00 -4.45
CA ASN A 69 -0.92 -10.34 -4.65
C ASN A 69 -1.89 -9.33 -4.01
N ILE A 70 -1.42 -8.47 -3.10
CA ILE A 70 -2.17 -7.40 -2.47
C ILE A 70 -1.36 -6.10 -2.56
N MET A 71 -1.94 -5.03 -3.13
CA MET A 71 -1.33 -3.70 -3.20
C MET A 71 -2.14 -2.69 -2.40
N ILE A 72 -1.48 -1.97 -1.48
CA ILE A 72 -2.06 -0.86 -0.71
C ILE A 72 -1.43 0.45 -1.18
N ASP A 73 -2.23 1.38 -1.68
CA ASP A 73 -1.75 2.71 -2.10
C ASP A 73 -2.88 3.75 -1.92
N ASP A 74 -2.52 5.01 -1.68
CA ASP A 74 -3.48 6.11 -1.55
C ASP A 74 -3.86 6.71 -2.90
N ARG A 75 -3.10 6.39 -3.96
CA ARG A 75 -3.29 6.95 -5.30
C ARG A 75 -4.06 6.02 -6.22
N MET A 76 -5.25 6.47 -6.59
CA MET A 76 -6.09 5.80 -7.59
C MET A 76 -5.33 5.52 -8.90
N GLN A 77 -4.56 6.50 -9.40
CA GLN A 77 -3.84 6.35 -10.66
C GLN A 77 -2.84 5.20 -10.64
N ILE A 78 -2.28 4.89 -9.47
CA ILE A 78 -1.34 3.79 -9.27
C ILE A 78 -2.09 2.48 -9.27
N LEU A 79 -3.11 2.37 -8.43
CA LEU A 79 -3.94 1.18 -8.33
C LEU A 79 -4.61 0.81 -9.66
N SER A 80 -5.03 1.79 -10.47
CA SER A 80 -5.58 1.56 -11.81
C SER A 80 -4.61 0.88 -12.78
N THR A 81 -3.30 0.95 -12.55
CA THR A 81 -2.31 0.29 -13.42
C THR A 81 -2.11 -1.19 -13.13
N PHE A 82 -2.52 -1.68 -11.95
CA PHE A 82 -2.31 -3.07 -11.56
C PHE A 82 -3.33 -4.01 -12.22
N PRO A 83 -2.91 -5.23 -12.61
CA PRO A 83 -3.80 -6.23 -13.18
C PRO A 83 -4.88 -6.66 -12.17
N SER A 84 -6.00 -7.18 -12.68
CA SER A 84 -7.13 -7.65 -11.86
C SER A 84 -6.82 -8.86 -10.99
N SER A 85 -5.71 -9.55 -11.24
CA SER A 85 -5.20 -10.65 -10.41
C SER A 85 -4.66 -10.19 -9.05
N ILE A 86 -4.41 -8.88 -8.87
CA ILE A 86 -3.95 -8.29 -7.61
C ILE A 86 -5.13 -7.66 -6.89
N VAL A 87 -5.28 -7.98 -5.60
CA VAL A 87 -6.23 -7.30 -4.71
C VAL A 87 -5.72 -5.90 -4.44
N LYS A 88 -6.46 -4.89 -4.89
CA LYS A 88 -6.11 -3.48 -4.74
C LYS A 88 -6.86 -2.90 -3.55
N ILE A 89 -6.14 -2.38 -2.56
CA ILE A 89 -6.68 -1.66 -1.41
C ILE A 89 -6.38 -0.17 -1.59
N TRP A 90 -7.42 0.62 -1.83
CA TRP A 90 -7.34 2.07 -1.88
C TRP A 90 -7.43 2.65 -0.47
N PHE A 91 -6.30 3.16 0.03
CA PHE A 91 -6.22 3.79 1.35
C PHE A 91 -6.65 5.26 1.25
N CYS A 92 -7.90 5.56 1.60
CA CYS A 92 -8.44 6.91 1.51
C CYS A 92 -9.47 7.17 2.63
N SER A 93 -9.18 8.13 3.52
CA SER A 93 -10.12 8.56 4.57
C SER A 93 -11.04 9.71 4.15
N ASP A 94 -10.80 10.33 2.98
CA ASP A 94 -11.59 11.46 2.48
C ASP A 94 -12.88 10.97 1.80
N ILE A 95 -14.01 11.15 2.50
CA ILE A 95 -15.34 10.76 2.02
C ILE A 95 -15.68 11.46 0.69
N LYS A 96 -15.31 12.73 0.50
CA LYS A 96 -15.64 13.44 -0.75
C LYS A 96 -14.92 12.82 -1.95
N LYS A 97 -13.68 12.36 -1.76
CA LYS A 97 -12.93 11.64 -2.81
C LYS A 97 -13.55 10.29 -3.11
N ILE A 98 -13.91 9.52 -2.08
CA ILE A 98 -14.58 8.22 -2.23
C ILE A 98 -15.88 8.38 -3.03
N GLU A 99 -16.72 9.33 -2.63
CA GLU A 99 -17.99 9.63 -3.30
C GLU A 99 -17.80 10.12 -4.73
N GLY A 100 -16.78 10.96 -4.97
CA GLY A 100 -16.38 11.38 -6.30
C GLY A 100 -15.96 10.20 -7.18
N ALA A 101 -15.14 9.29 -6.66
CA ALA A 101 -14.71 8.09 -7.39
C ALA A 101 -15.90 7.19 -7.73
N ARG A 102 -16.81 6.96 -6.77
CA ARG A 102 -18.03 6.18 -6.99
C ARG A 102 -18.90 6.73 -8.12
N LYS A 103 -19.04 8.06 -8.18
CA LYS A 103 -19.90 8.73 -9.16
C LYS A 103 -19.27 8.85 -10.54
N PHE A 104 -17.97 9.15 -10.61
CA PHE A 104 -17.31 9.56 -11.85
C PHE A 104 -16.30 8.54 -12.38
N GLN A 105 -15.92 7.53 -11.59
CA GLN A 105 -14.97 6.48 -11.96
C GLN A 105 -15.44 5.10 -11.43
N PRO A 106 -16.64 4.64 -11.82
CA PRO A 106 -17.25 3.42 -11.28
C PRO A 106 -16.38 2.18 -11.54
N ASP A 107 -15.79 2.05 -12.73
CA ASP A 107 -14.92 0.91 -13.06
C ASP A 107 -13.72 0.78 -12.11
N PHE A 108 -13.12 1.91 -11.72
CA PHE A 108 -12.06 1.90 -10.72
C PHE A 108 -12.62 1.50 -9.36
N PHE A 109 -13.71 2.15 -8.95
CA PHE A 109 -14.35 1.96 -7.65
C PHE A 109 -14.71 0.49 -7.40
N ASP A 110 -15.28 -0.16 -8.41
CA ASP A 110 -15.69 -1.56 -8.36
C ASP A 110 -14.48 -2.52 -8.39
N SER A 111 -13.32 -2.04 -8.85
CA SER A 111 -12.09 -2.83 -8.95
C SER A 111 -11.21 -2.80 -7.69
N VAL A 112 -11.56 -2.00 -6.68
CA VAL A 112 -10.75 -1.83 -5.46
C VAL A 112 -11.55 -2.14 -4.19
N ARG A 113 -10.84 -2.51 -3.13
CA ARG A 113 -11.33 -2.47 -1.76
C ARG A 113 -10.96 -1.11 -1.16
N ILE A 114 -11.85 -0.52 -0.36
CA ILE A 114 -11.61 0.81 0.21
C ILE A 114 -11.28 0.64 1.68
N ALA A 115 -10.14 1.19 2.11
CA ALA A 115 -9.73 1.24 3.50
C ALA A 115 -9.59 2.71 3.94
N ARG A 116 -10.29 3.10 5.02
CA ARG A 116 -10.22 4.45 5.57
C ARG A 116 -9.25 4.54 6.76
N SER A 117 -8.85 3.39 7.29
CA SER A 117 -7.96 3.24 8.42
C SER A 117 -7.08 2.00 8.25
N TRP A 118 -6.05 1.86 9.07
CA TRP A 118 -5.26 0.61 9.11
C TRP A 118 -6.05 -0.56 9.67
N THR A 119 -7.06 -0.31 10.51
CA THR A 119 -7.99 -1.37 10.93
C THR A 119 -8.72 -1.96 9.73
N ASP A 120 -9.29 -1.10 8.86
CA ASP A 120 -9.95 -1.54 7.62
C ASP A 120 -8.99 -2.33 6.72
N VAL A 121 -7.72 -1.90 6.60
CA VAL A 121 -6.69 -2.64 5.83
C VAL A 121 -6.52 -4.05 6.38
N MET A 122 -6.38 -4.19 7.70
CA MET A 122 -6.16 -5.48 8.34
C MET A 122 -7.35 -6.41 8.15
N GLU A 123 -8.59 -5.91 8.30
CA GLU A 123 -9.82 -6.67 8.06
C GLU A 123 -9.87 -7.19 6.62
N ILE A 124 -9.60 -6.33 5.62
CA ILE A 124 -9.61 -6.74 4.20
C ILE A 124 -8.55 -7.80 3.91
N ILE A 125 -7.35 -7.70 4.50
CA ILE A 125 -6.30 -8.69 4.32
C ILE A 125 -6.71 -10.03 4.93
N GLU A 126 -7.28 -10.03 6.14
CA GLU A 126 -7.76 -11.24 6.81
C GLU A 126 -8.85 -11.94 5.98
N GLU A 127 -9.82 -11.19 5.44
CA GLU A 127 -10.86 -11.73 4.53
C GLU A 127 -10.28 -12.33 3.24
N THR A 128 -9.19 -11.78 2.72
CA THR A 128 -8.55 -12.24 1.48
C THR A 128 -7.76 -13.55 1.68
N GLN A 129 -7.41 -13.88 2.92
CA GLN A 129 -6.61 -15.06 3.28
C GLN A 129 -7.44 -16.27 3.69
N MET A 130 -8.75 -16.09 3.91
CA MET A 130 -9.71 -17.15 4.21
C MET A 130 -10.18 -17.87 2.94
#